data_AF-A0A2T5LLM9-F1
#
_entry.id   AF-A0A2T5LLM9-F1
#
_cell.length_a   1.000
_cell.length_b   1.000
_cell.length_c   1.000
_cell.angle_alpha   90.00
_cell.angle_beta   90.00
_cell.angle_gamma   90.00
#
_symmetry.space_group_name_H-M   'P 1'
#
loop_
_entity.id
_entity.type
_entity.pdbx_description
1 polymer ?
#
loop_
_entity_poly.entity_id
_entity_poly.type
_entity_poly.pdbx_seq_one_letter_code
_entity_poly.pdbx_strand_id
1 'polypeptide(L)'
;MSDNILLKERLARRKVLAEIYGRVLKTPSHHIDKDILQEACIQYSTLSLQEEPDLEPYYFKPYAGDLPLPEDPDNDLGSMDCDLLRNNHISNARTLQLVLWDYAYHCGMLLEEQNLQHLSPFRGYRETGDFKFGNLFEVMPNNWEVPTVLDTREGKFPHMKAMVISNTVGDNQLLRGELLAITDIMSTRLRTIELRPHIIAPILIFSMIGIRHARVLEAHFNGKDLIVRCSKLYDFSSSTPDLKLIRLLARYWLGSPCGETTWEEIMGVKN
;
A
#
# COMPACT_ATOMS: atom_id res chain seq x y z
N MET A 1 16.68 -14.34 26.74
CA MET A 1 17.01 -15.28 25.63
C MET A 1 16.09 -15.05 24.43
N SER A 2 14.80 -14.73 24.66
CA SER A 2 13.81 -14.30 23.65
C SER A 2 14.27 -13.11 22.79
N ASP A 3 14.77 -12.03 23.38
CA ASP A 3 15.15 -10.81 22.62
C ASP A 3 16.24 -11.04 21.58
N ASN A 4 17.23 -11.87 21.89
CA ASN A 4 18.31 -12.19 20.94
C ASN A 4 17.78 -13.02 19.76
N ILE A 5 16.85 -13.94 20.03
CA ILE A 5 16.17 -14.75 19.00
C ILE A 5 15.32 -13.84 18.11
N LEU A 6 14.52 -12.96 18.70
CA LEU A 6 13.69 -11.99 17.98
C LEU A 6 14.52 -11.07 17.06
N LEU A 7 15.64 -10.55 17.57
CA LEU A 7 16.54 -9.71 16.77
C LEU A 7 17.17 -10.49 15.61
N LYS A 8 17.55 -11.75 15.82
CA LYS A 8 18.05 -12.64 14.77
C LYS A 8 16.99 -12.93 13.72
N GLU A 9 15.75 -13.19 14.13
CA GLU A 9 14.63 -13.42 13.23
C GLU A 9 14.36 -12.20 12.36
N ARG A 10 14.23 -11.01 12.96
CA ARG A 10 14.04 -9.75 12.22
C ARG A 10 15.19 -9.48 11.25
N LEU A 11 16.43 -9.80 11.63
CA LEU A 11 17.58 -9.68 10.74
C LEU A 11 17.50 -10.66 9.57
N ALA A 12 17.12 -11.92 9.81
CA ALA A 12 16.95 -12.93 8.77
C ALA A 12 15.87 -12.51 7.75
N ARG A 13 14.71 -12.06 8.23
CA ARG A 13 13.62 -11.55 7.38
C ARG A 13 14.05 -10.39 6.50
N ARG A 14 14.80 -9.43 7.05
CA ARG A 14 15.34 -8.29 6.28
C ARG A 14 16.33 -8.71 5.21
N LYS A 15 17.13 -9.76 5.45
CA LYS A 15 18.04 -10.31 4.43
C LYS A 15 17.26 -10.89 3.26
N VAL A 16 16.23 -11.69 3.54
CA VAL A 16 15.38 -12.27 2.49
C VAL A 16 14.66 -11.16 1.71
N LEU A 17 14.07 -10.16 2.38
CA LEU A 17 13.45 -9.02 1.71
C LEU A 17 14.44 -8.26 0.81
N ALA A 18 15.69 -8.10 1.23
CA ALA A 18 16.73 -7.46 0.42
C ALA A 18 17.13 -8.31 -0.80
N GLU A 19 17.14 -9.63 -0.67
CA GLU A 19 17.37 -10.55 -1.79
C GLU A 19 16.22 -10.49 -2.81
N ILE A 20 14.97 -10.46 -2.34
CA ILE A 20 13.78 -10.27 -3.18
C ILE A 20 13.86 -8.92 -3.91
N TYR A 21 14.11 -7.83 -3.17
CA TYR A 21 14.30 -6.50 -3.74
C TYR A 21 15.37 -6.53 -4.84
N GLY A 22 16.54 -7.12 -4.57
CA GLY A 22 17.64 -7.20 -5.52
C GLY A 22 17.33 -8.03 -6.77
N ARG A 23 16.50 -9.08 -6.67
CA ARG A 23 16.01 -9.85 -7.82
C ARG A 23 15.04 -9.03 -8.66
N VAL A 24 14.04 -8.43 -8.02
CA VAL A 24 13.06 -7.57 -8.68
C VAL A 24 13.79 -6.42 -9.38
N LEU A 25 14.74 -5.76 -8.72
CA LEU A 25 15.50 -4.63 -9.27
C LEU A 25 16.28 -4.99 -10.55
N LYS A 26 16.67 -6.25 -10.74
CA LYS A 26 17.39 -6.68 -11.96
C LYS A 26 16.48 -6.91 -13.17
N THR A 27 15.17 -6.96 -12.97
CA THR A 27 14.23 -7.11 -14.08
C THR A 27 14.23 -5.83 -14.94
N PRO A 28 14.17 -5.92 -16.28
CA PRO A 28 14.16 -4.74 -17.13
C PRO A 28 12.74 -4.17 -17.36
N SER A 29 11.71 -4.95 -17.03
CA SER A 29 10.30 -4.66 -17.32
C SER A 29 9.56 -4.06 -16.14
N HIS A 30 8.48 -3.34 -16.45
CA HIS A 30 7.46 -2.97 -15.48
C HIS A 30 6.73 -4.17 -14.90
N HIS A 31 6.32 -5.08 -15.78
CA HIS A 31 5.53 -6.24 -15.42
C HIS A 31 6.46 -7.37 -15.01
N ILE A 32 6.13 -8.02 -13.91
CA ILE A 32 6.94 -9.08 -13.33
C ILE A 32 6.39 -10.42 -13.76
N ASP A 33 7.21 -11.15 -14.53
CA ASP A 33 6.88 -12.48 -15.02
C ASP A 33 6.72 -13.48 -13.86
N LYS A 34 5.88 -14.50 -14.08
CA LYS A 34 5.60 -15.55 -13.10
C LYS A 34 6.86 -16.29 -12.65
N ASP A 35 7.81 -16.51 -13.56
CA ASP A 35 9.07 -17.19 -13.25
C ASP A 35 9.88 -16.39 -12.21
N ILE A 36 9.90 -15.06 -12.33
CA ILE A 36 10.56 -14.19 -11.35
C ILE A 36 9.85 -14.25 -10.00
N LEU A 37 8.51 -14.28 -9.98
CA LEU A 37 7.75 -14.44 -8.74
C LEU A 37 8.12 -15.74 -8.03
N GLN A 38 8.18 -16.85 -8.78
CA GLN A 38 8.55 -18.16 -8.25
C GLN A 38 9.99 -18.18 -7.74
N GLU A 39 10.95 -17.67 -8.51
CA GLU A 39 12.37 -17.61 -8.14
C GLU A 39 12.63 -16.73 -6.92
N ALA A 40 11.82 -15.71 -6.70
CA ALA A 40 11.91 -14.79 -5.57
C ALA A 40 11.03 -15.20 -4.38
N CYS A 41 10.41 -16.39 -4.39
CA CYS A 41 9.50 -16.86 -3.35
C CYS A 41 8.36 -15.86 -3.06
N ILE A 42 7.81 -15.26 -4.10
CA ILE A 42 6.66 -14.36 -4.03
C ILE A 42 5.41 -15.15 -4.37
N GLN A 43 4.50 -15.26 -3.41
CA GLN A 43 3.19 -15.86 -3.63
C GLN A 43 2.19 -14.77 -4.02
N TYR A 44 1.55 -14.96 -5.16
CA TYR A 44 0.56 -14.05 -5.71
C TYR A 44 -0.84 -14.67 -5.67
N SER A 45 -1.81 -13.98 -5.08
CA SER A 45 -3.21 -14.43 -5.02
C SER A 45 -4.21 -13.27 -5.03
N THR A 46 -5.50 -13.60 -5.08
CA THR A 46 -6.58 -12.62 -5.18
C THR A 46 -6.94 -12.00 -3.83
N LEU A 47 -7.35 -10.73 -3.87
CA LEU A 47 -7.93 -9.95 -2.78
C LEU A 47 -9.31 -9.44 -3.22
N SER A 48 -10.28 -9.42 -2.31
CA SER A 48 -11.57 -8.75 -2.51
C SER A 48 -11.77 -7.67 -1.45
N LEU A 49 -12.34 -6.54 -1.86
CA LEU A 49 -12.65 -5.42 -0.95
C LEU A 49 -14.14 -5.34 -0.58
N GLN A 50 -15.01 -6.10 -1.26
CA GLN A 50 -16.48 -6.01 -1.08
C GLN A 50 -17.23 -7.31 -1.36
N GLU A 51 -16.66 -8.24 -2.13
CA GLU A 51 -17.45 -9.28 -2.82
C GLU A 51 -17.30 -10.67 -2.18
N GLU A 52 -16.20 -10.93 -1.44
CA GLU A 52 -15.87 -12.27 -0.92
C GLU A 52 -15.19 -12.19 0.45
N PRO A 53 -15.89 -12.55 1.56
CA PRO A 53 -15.33 -12.47 2.92
C PRO A 53 -14.02 -13.24 3.11
N ASP A 54 -13.90 -14.41 2.48
CA ASP A 54 -12.69 -15.25 2.54
C ASP A 54 -11.49 -14.60 1.82
N LEU A 55 -11.74 -13.60 0.98
CA LEU A 55 -10.73 -12.85 0.26
C LEU A 55 -10.51 -11.43 0.81
N GLU A 56 -11.06 -11.08 1.97
CA GLU A 56 -10.80 -9.79 2.62
C GLU A 56 -9.34 -9.64 3.06
N PRO A 57 -8.83 -8.40 3.23
CA PRO A 57 -7.48 -8.19 3.74
C PRO A 57 -7.32 -8.74 5.16
N TYR A 58 -6.19 -9.40 5.42
CA TYR A 58 -5.87 -9.99 6.72
C TYR A 58 -5.42 -8.97 7.77
N TYR A 59 -4.79 -7.89 7.34
CA TYR A 59 -4.10 -6.93 8.20
C TYR A 59 -4.69 -5.52 8.15
N PHE A 60 -5.71 -5.28 7.30
CA PHE A 60 -6.32 -3.96 7.13
C PHE A 60 -7.83 -4.06 7.09
N LYS A 61 -8.50 -3.38 8.03
CA LYS A 61 -9.96 -3.26 8.02
C LYS A 61 -10.36 -1.96 7.33
N PRO A 62 -11.47 -1.92 6.59
CA PRO A 62 -12.04 -0.66 6.15
C PRO A 62 -12.48 0.17 7.36
N TYR A 63 -12.43 1.50 7.23
CA TYR A 63 -13.04 2.42 8.17
C TYR A 63 -14.52 2.06 8.33
N ALA A 64 -15.00 1.92 9.57
CA ALA A 64 -16.33 1.40 9.84
C ALA A 64 -17.42 2.48 9.77
N GLY A 65 -17.11 3.72 10.13
CA GLY A 65 -18.06 4.84 10.14
C GLY A 65 -18.47 5.29 8.74
N ASP A 66 -19.33 6.30 8.67
CA ASP A 66 -19.77 6.87 7.41
C ASP A 66 -18.74 7.86 6.86
N LEU A 67 -18.49 7.77 5.55
CA LEU A 67 -17.73 8.78 4.81
C LEU A 67 -18.69 9.53 3.89
N PRO A 68 -18.68 10.88 3.90
CA PRO A 68 -19.53 11.67 3.03
C PRO A 68 -19.18 11.39 1.57
N LEU A 69 -20.17 11.32 0.69
CA LEU A 69 -19.87 11.40 -0.74
C LEU A 69 -19.52 12.85 -1.10
N PRO A 70 -18.62 13.09 -2.06
CA PRO A 70 -18.41 14.42 -2.60
C PRO A 70 -19.74 15.02 -3.07
N GLU A 71 -20.03 16.26 -2.65
CA GLU A 71 -21.28 16.96 -3.01
C GLU A 71 -21.17 17.55 -4.42
N ASP A 72 -19.99 18.05 -4.77
CA ASP A 72 -19.63 18.55 -6.09
C ASP A 72 -18.32 17.87 -6.54
N PRO A 73 -18.39 16.72 -7.24
CA PRO A 73 -17.21 15.96 -7.62
C PRO A 73 -16.16 16.76 -8.41
N ASP A 74 -16.58 17.71 -9.25
CA ASP A 74 -15.66 18.48 -10.09
C ASP A 74 -14.82 19.46 -9.25
N ASN A 75 -15.40 19.97 -8.17
CA ASN A 75 -14.75 20.88 -7.23
C ASN A 75 -14.06 20.15 -6.05
N ASP A 76 -14.72 19.12 -5.51
CA ASP A 76 -14.30 18.39 -4.31
C ASP A 76 -13.20 17.36 -4.58
N LEU A 77 -13.18 16.77 -5.78
CA LEU A 77 -12.15 15.81 -6.21
C LEU A 77 -11.15 16.43 -7.19
N GLY A 78 -11.46 17.61 -7.71
CA GLY A 78 -10.79 18.21 -8.86
C GLY A 78 -11.19 17.55 -10.19
N SER A 79 -11.07 18.31 -11.29
CA SER A 79 -11.37 17.78 -12.62
C SER A 79 -10.39 16.65 -12.97
N MET A 80 -10.94 15.44 -13.06
CA MET A 80 -10.24 14.35 -13.73
C MET A 80 -10.11 14.68 -15.22
N ASP A 81 -11.03 15.43 -15.84
CA ASP A 81 -10.95 15.74 -17.26
C ASP A 81 -9.90 16.81 -17.57
N CYS A 82 -8.77 16.36 -18.13
CA CYS A 82 -7.72 17.22 -18.64
C CYS A 82 -7.23 16.64 -19.97
N ASP A 83 -7.67 17.25 -21.07
CA ASP A 83 -7.32 16.85 -22.43
C ASP A 83 -5.80 16.74 -22.66
N LEU A 84 -5.03 17.58 -21.96
CA LEU A 84 -3.56 17.61 -22.02
C LEU A 84 -2.91 16.33 -21.48
N LEU A 85 -3.62 15.56 -20.64
CA LEU A 85 -3.10 14.36 -20.02
C LEU A 85 -3.45 13.08 -20.77
N ARG A 86 -4.33 13.10 -21.79
CA ARG A 86 -4.92 11.88 -22.39
C ARG A 86 -3.90 10.79 -22.79
N ASN A 87 -2.69 11.17 -23.21
CA ASN A 87 -1.64 10.24 -23.63
C ASN A 87 -0.47 10.10 -22.63
N ASN A 88 -0.53 10.78 -21.48
CA ASN A 88 0.53 10.72 -20.46
C ASN A 88 0.11 9.81 -19.31
N HIS A 89 0.64 8.58 -19.31
CA HIS A 89 0.34 7.54 -18.33
C HIS A 89 0.67 7.97 -16.90
N ILE A 90 1.89 8.47 -16.63
CA ILE A 90 2.28 8.87 -15.28
C ILE A 90 1.44 10.05 -14.77
N SER A 91 1.11 11.02 -15.62
CA SER A 91 0.28 12.15 -15.20
C SER A 91 -1.16 11.75 -14.91
N ASN A 92 -1.75 10.80 -15.65
CA ASN A 92 -3.08 10.26 -15.31
C ASN A 92 -3.06 9.49 -14.00
N ALA A 93 -2.05 8.64 -13.78
CA ALA A 93 -1.87 7.92 -12.54
C ALA A 93 -1.73 8.89 -11.35
N ARG A 94 -0.99 10.00 -11.57
CA ARG A 94 -0.86 11.10 -10.60
C ARG A 94 -2.19 11.80 -10.33
N THR A 95 -2.96 12.14 -11.36
CA THR A 95 -4.29 12.75 -11.18
C THR A 95 -5.21 11.87 -10.35
N LEU A 96 -5.28 10.57 -10.65
CA LEU A 96 -6.09 9.63 -9.86
C LEU A 96 -5.58 9.50 -8.41
N GLN A 97 -4.26 9.51 -8.22
CA GLN A 97 -3.66 9.51 -6.89
C GLN A 97 -4.07 10.74 -6.08
N LEU A 98 -4.03 11.93 -6.69
CA LEU A 98 -4.41 13.18 -6.04
C LEU A 98 -5.90 13.19 -5.66
N VAL A 99 -6.79 12.82 -6.60
CA VAL A 99 -8.23 12.69 -6.35
C VAL A 99 -8.52 11.81 -5.12
N LEU A 100 -7.90 10.63 -5.06
CA LEU A 100 -8.10 9.70 -3.95
C LEU A 100 -7.51 10.25 -2.64
N TRP A 101 -6.33 10.87 -2.72
CA TRP A 101 -5.65 11.45 -1.57
C TRP A 101 -6.41 12.64 -1.00
N ASP A 102 -6.84 13.59 -1.83
CA ASP A 102 -7.60 14.78 -1.45
C ASP A 102 -8.91 14.39 -0.77
N TYR A 103 -9.66 13.46 -1.36
CA TYR A 103 -10.91 12.98 -0.78
C TYR A 103 -10.69 12.31 0.59
N ALA A 104 -9.71 11.40 0.68
CA ALA A 104 -9.42 10.71 1.93
C ALA A 104 -8.85 11.66 3.00
N TYR A 105 -8.06 12.66 2.60
CA TYR A 105 -7.54 13.70 3.47
C TYR A 105 -8.66 14.58 4.01
N HIS A 106 -9.58 15.04 3.16
CA HIS A 106 -10.76 15.80 3.57
C HIS A 106 -11.62 15.00 4.57
N CYS A 107 -11.89 13.73 4.28
CA CYS A 107 -12.57 12.84 5.22
C CYS A 107 -11.82 12.74 6.55
N GLY A 108 -10.49 12.60 6.51
CA GLY A 108 -9.65 12.57 7.70
C GLY A 108 -9.75 13.85 8.54
N MET A 109 -9.80 15.02 7.91
CA MET A 109 -9.99 16.31 8.59
C MET A 109 -11.36 16.39 9.29
N LEU A 110 -12.43 15.98 8.62
CA LEU A 110 -13.77 15.94 9.22
C LEU A 110 -13.81 15.04 10.48
N LEU A 111 -13.10 13.91 10.45
CA LEU A 111 -12.98 13.04 11.63
C LEU A 111 -12.24 13.73 12.78
N GLU A 112 -11.23 14.55 12.49
CA GLU A 112 -10.52 15.32 13.52
C GLU A 112 -11.41 16.41 14.12
N GLU A 113 -12.15 17.14 13.30
CA GLU A 113 -13.11 18.17 13.75
C GLU A 113 -14.19 17.58 14.68
N GLN A 114 -14.60 16.35 14.41
CA GLN A 114 -15.61 15.63 15.21
C GLN A 114 -15.02 14.88 16.42
N ASN A 115 -13.71 14.97 16.68
CA ASN A 115 -13.00 14.17 17.70
C ASN A 115 -13.13 12.65 17.52
N LEU A 116 -13.27 12.21 16.27
CA LEU A 116 -13.37 10.81 15.84
C LEU A 116 -12.06 10.26 15.24
N GLN A 117 -10.94 10.98 15.40
CA GLN A 117 -9.64 10.60 14.85
C GLN A 117 -9.12 9.26 15.38
N HIS A 118 -9.58 8.81 16.56
CA HIS A 118 -9.27 7.49 17.10
C HIS A 118 -9.82 6.34 16.25
N LEU A 119 -10.82 6.61 15.39
CA LEU A 119 -11.38 5.65 14.44
C LEU A 119 -10.53 5.51 13.16
N SER A 120 -9.56 6.42 12.94
CA SER A 120 -8.57 6.36 11.86
C SER A 120 -7.17 6.43 12.47
N PRO A 121 -6.60 5.29 12.89
CA PRO A 121 -5.34 5.25 13.64
C PRO A 121 -4.10 5.55 12.79
N PHE A 122 -4.26 5.86 11.49
CA PHE A 122 -3.19 6.35 10.65
C PHE A 122 -2.96 7.85 10.87
N ARG A 123 -1.68 8.25 10.90
CA ARG A 123 -1.27 9.63 11.15
C ARG A 123 -1.60 10.50 9.94
N GLY A 124 -1.70 11.81 10.15
CA GLY A 124 -1.61 12.76 9.05
C GLY A 124 -0.32 12.60 8.25
N TYR A 125 -0.31 13.13 7.03
CA TYR A 125 0.79 13.03 6.07
C TYR A 125 2.17 13.26 6.73
N ARG A 126 3.11 12.35 6.42
CA ARG A 126 4.54 12.56 6.64
C ARG A 126 5.24 12.50 5.30
N GLU A 127 6.23 13.35 5.12
CA GLU A 127 7.08 13.31 3.93
C GLU A 127 7.77 11.95 3.85
N THR A 128 7.84 11.36 2.66
CA THR A 128 8.54 10.08 2.45
C THR A 128 10.00 10.14 2.95
N GLY A 129 10.64 11.32 2.88
CA GLY A 129 11.99 11.57 3.38
C GLY A 129 12.16 11.54 4.91
N ASP A 130 11.06 11.59 5.68
CA ASP A 130 11.10 11.41 7.14
C ASP A 130 11.44 9.96 7.53
N PHE A 131 11.23 9.03 6.60
CA PHE A 131 11.49 7.62 6.80
C PHE A 131 12.86 7.25 6.21
N LYS A 132 13.47 6.21 6.79
CA LYS A 132 14.76 5.68 6.32
C LYS A 132 14.58 4.65 5.19
N PHE A 133 13.67 4.94 4.27
CA PHE A 133 13.45 4.16 3.04
C PHE A 133 14.65 4.34 2.09
N GLY A 134 14.77 3.41 1.15
CA GLY A 134 15.61 3.57 -0.03
C GLY A 134 14.98 4.50 -1.07
N ASN A 135 15.37 4.32 -2.33
CA ASN A 135 14.75 5.06 -3.42
C ASN A 135 13.39 4.46 -3.75
N LEU A 136 12.32 5.16 -3.36
CA LEU A 136 10.94 4.79 -3.69
C LEU A 136 10.49 5.42 -5.02
N PHE A 137 11.40 5.46 -5.99
CA PHE A 137 11.13 5.91 -7.35
C PHE A 137 12.18 5.37 -8.32
N GLU A 138 11.82 5.28 -9.60
CA GLU A 138 12.73 5.14 -10.72
C GLU A 138 12.30 6.10 -11.82
N VAL A 139 13.21 6.92 -12.38
CA VAL A 139 12.86 7.92 -13.39
C VAL A 139 12.84 7.32 -14.80
N MET A 140 13.86 6.53 -15.16
CA MET A 140 13.97 5.85 -16.46
C MET A 140 14.62 4.47 -16.26
N PRO A 141 14.27 3.45 -17.07
CA PRO A 141 13.24 3.47 -18.11
C PRO A 141 11.81 3.22 -17.56
N ASN A 142 11.68 2.75 -16.32
CA ASN A 142 10.39 2.32 -15.78
C ASN A 142 9.51 3.52 -15.37
N ASN A 143 10.01 4.59 -14.75
CA ASN A 143 9.12 5.71 -14.37
C ASN A 143 7.97 5.28 -13.43
N TRP A 144 8.29 5.11 -12.15
CA TRP A 144 7.32 4.90 -11.07
C TRP A 144 7.80 5.63 -9.82
N GLU A 145 6.89 5.92 -8.90
CA GLU A 145 7.22 6.54 -7.61
C GLU A 145 6.16 6.27 -6.54
N VAL A 146 6.54 6.44 -5.27
CA VAL A 146 5.65 6.41 -4.10
C VAL A 146 5.42 7.85 -3.63
N PRO A 147 4.36 8.53 -4.10
CA PRO A 147 4.09 9.91 -3.72
C PRO A 147 3.53 10.06 -2.30
N THR A 148 2.98 9.00 -1.71
CA THR A 148 2.37 9.10 -0.39
C THR A 148 2.58 7.83 0.41
N VAL A 149 2.96 8.00 1.67
CA VAL A 149 3.03 6.95 2.68
C VAL A 149 2.24 7.38 3.91
N LEU A 150 1.63 6.41 4.60
CA LEU A 150 0.99 6.62 5.89
C LEU A 150 1.49 5.60 6.91
N ASP A 151 1.90 6.11 8.06
CA ASP A 151 2.20 5.32 9.26
C ASP A 151 1.09 5.45 10.30
N THR A 152 1.14 4.63 11.35
CA THR A 152 0.16 4.66 12.45
C THR A 152 0.52 5.73 13.49
N ARG A 153 -0.47 6.49 13.98
CA ARG A 153 -0.33 7.63 14.93
C ARG A 153 0.52 7.30 16.16
N GLU A 154 0.34 6.11 16.72
CA GLU A 154 0.98 5.72 17.98
C GLU A 154 2.36 5.09 17.79
N GLY A 155 2.78 4.83 16.54
CA GLY A 155 4.04 4.13 16.25
C GLY A 155 4.13 2.70 16.81
N LYS A 156 3.03 2.17 17.35
CA LYS A 156 2.95 0.83 17.96
C LYS A 156 2.66 -0.28 16.97
N PHE A 157 2.17 0.05 15.77
CA PHE A 157 1.81 -0.95 14.77
C PHE A 157 2.81 -0.91 13.60
N PRO A 158 3.21 -2.08 13.07
CA PRO A 158 4.18 -2.13 11.99
C PRO A 158 3.56 -1.80 10.63
N HIS A 159 2.23 -1.77 10.54
CA HIS A 159 1.44 -1.50 9.35
C HIS A 159 1.78 -0.18 8.68
N MET A 160 1.83 -0.20 7.36
CA MET A 160 1.99 0.97 6.52
C MET A 160 0.95 0.96 5.40
N LYS A 161 0.60 2.14 4.90
CA LYS A 161 -0.10 2.27 3.62
C LYS A 161 0.73 3.12 2.68
N ALA A 162 0.63 2.89 1.38
CA ALA A 162 1.26 3.76 0.41
C ALA A 162 0.44 3.85 -0.86
N MET A 163 0.57 4.98 -1.55
CA MET A 163 0.13 5.18 -2.91
C MET A 163 1.34 5.02 -3.81
N VAL A 164 1.24 4.21 -4.86
CA VAL A 164 2.26 4.01 -5.88
C VAL A 164 1.67 4.46 -7.21
N ILE A 165 2.42 5.25 -7.98
CA ILE A 165 2.04 5.61 -9.36
C ILE A 165 3.01 4.95 -10.33
N SER A 166 2.50 4.45 -11.47
CA SER A 166 3.32 3.75 -12.47
C SER A 166 2.98 4.18 -13.89
N ASN A 167 4.02 4.48 -14.68
CA ASN A 167 3.92 4.91 -16.08
C ASN A 167 3.72 3.74 -17.06
N THR A 168 2.78 2.84 -16.80
CA THR A 168 2.57 1.63 -17.61
C THR A 168 1.09 1.32 -17.80
N VAL A 169 0.77 0.36 -18.66
CA VAL A 169 -0.60 -0.14 -18.83
C VAL A 169 -0.88 -1.19 -17.75
N GLY A 170 -2.02 -1.05 -17.08
CA GLY A 170 -2.45 -2.00 -16.06
C GLY A 170 -2.91 -3.32 -16.67
N ASP A 171 -2.50 -4.42 -16.05
CA ASP A 171 -2.99 -5.76 -16.32
C ASP A 171 -3.07 -6.57 -15.00
N ASN A 172 -3.15 -7.89 -15.10
CA ASN A 172 -3.20 -8.79 -13.94
C ASN A 172 -1.81 -9.16 -13.37
N GLN A 173 -0.71 -8.66 -13.92
CA GLN A 173 0.64 -8.96 -13.45
C GLN A 173 1.06 -7.95 -12.39
N LEU A 174 1.89 -8.36 -11.44
CA LEU A 174 2.48 -7.46 -10.46
C LEU A 174 3.47 -6.51 -11.14
N LEU A 175 3.51 -5.26 -10.66
CA LEU A 175 4.43 -4.26 -11.16
C LEU A 175 5.70 -4.23 -10.31
N ARG A 176 6.82 -3.97 -10.97
CA ARG A 176 8.13 -3.74 -10.39
C ARG A 176 8.07 -2.69 -9.26
N GLY A 177 7.46 -1.54 -9.53
CA GLY A 177 7.35 -0.46 -8.55
C GLY A 177 6.57 -0.85 -7.29
N GLU A 178 5.53 -1.68 -7.44
CA GLU A 178 4.77 -2.21 -6.30
C GLU A 178 5.66 -3.10 -5.43
N LEU A 179 6.39 -4.04 -6.02
CA LEU A 179 7.24 -4.98 -5.28
C LEU A 179 8.46 -4.30 -4.64
N LEU A 180 9.08 -3.34 -5.33
CA LEU A 180 10.20 -2.56 -4.77
C LEU A 180 9.74 -1.71 -3.59
N ALA A 181 8.59 -1.04 -3.70
CA ALA A 181 8.00 -0.30 -2.60
C ALA A 181 7.65 -1.21 -1.41
N ILE A 182 6.99 -2.35 -1.67
CA ILE A 182 6.63 -3.34 -0.64
C ILE A 182 7.87 -3.78 0.13
N THR A 183 8.90 -4.26 -0.56
CA THR A 183 10.07 -4.86 0.07
C THR A 183 10.91 -3.84 0.85
N ASP A 184 11.09 -2.63 0.31
CA ASP A 184 11.86 -1.58 0.97
C ASP A 184 11.15 -1.02 2.21
N ILE A 185 9.84 -0.75 2.11
CA ILE A 185 9.05 -0.27 3.25
C ILE A 185 9.02 -1.33 4.35
N MET A 186 8.74 -2.61 4.02
CA MET A 186 8.76 -3.70 5.00
C MET A 186 10.11 -3.84 5.70
N SER A 187 11.20 -3.83 4.93
CA SER A 187 12.56 -3.94 5.48
C SER A 187 12.88 -2.79 6.44
N THR A 188 12.40 -1.59 6.12
CA THR A 188 12.55 -0.41 6.96
C THR A 188 11.73 -0.53 8.25
N ARG A 189 10.48 -0.98 8.21
CA ARG A 189 9.66 -1.22 9.41
C ARG A 189 10.27 -2.28 10.34
N LEU A 190 10.86 -3.35 9.76
CA LEU A 190 11.59 -4.37 10.51
C LEU A 190 12.95 -3.89 11.06
N ARG A 191 13.40 -2.68 10.69
CA ARG A 191 14.60 -2.03 11.24
C ARG A 191 14.27 -1.03 12.35
N THR A 192 13.07 -0.48 12.35
CA THR A 192 12.58 0.49 13.35
C THR A 192 12.60 -0.08 14.76
N ILE A 193 13.08 0.70 15.73
CA ILE A 193 13.35 0.24 17.11
C ILE A 193 12.05 0.08 17.89
N GLU A 194 11.14 1.03 17.70
CA GLU A 194 9.83 1.11 18.34
C GLU A 194 8.95 -0.09 17.97
N LEU A 195 9.25 -0.72 16.83
CA LEU A 195 8.50 -1.87 16.27
C LEU A 195 9.18 -3.21 16.53
N ARG A 196 10.18 -3.28 17.42
CA ARG A 196 10.92 -4.51 17.73
C ARG A 196 10.04 -5.72 18.09
N PRO A 197 8.93 -5.59 18.83
CA PRO A 197 8.06 -6.73 19.15
C PRO A 197 7.46 -7.44 17.92
N HIS A 198 7.37 -6.74 16.78
CA HIS A 198 6.74 -7.24 15.57
C HIS A 198 7.70 -8.05 14.70
N ILE A 199 7.23 -9.06 13.99
CA ILE A 199 8.02 -9.82 13.01
C ILE A 199 7.37 -9.84 11.62
N ILE A 200 6.13 -9.34 11.55
CA ILE A 200 5.41 -9.08 10.31
C ILE A 200 5.22 -7.57 10.23
N ALA A 201 5.49 -6.99 9.06
CA ALA A 201 5.21 -5.59 8.76
C ALA A 201 4.28 -5.51 7.54
N PRO A 202 2.95 -5.57 7.75
CA PRO A 202 2.00 -5.55 6.65
C PRO A 202 2.01 -4.20 5.92
N ILE A 203 1.75 -4.22 4.62
CA ILE A 203 1.58 -3.02 3.82
C ILE A 203 0.33 -3.12 2.94
N LEU A 204 -0.39 -2.01 2.83
CA LEU A 204 -1.48 -1.83 1.87
C LEU A 204 -1.05 -0.82 0.81
N ILE A 205 -0.91 -1.27 -0.43
CA ILE A 205 -0.57 -0.43 -1.57
C ILE A 205 -1.83 -0.10 -2.36
N PHE A 206 -2.01 1.19 -2.65
CA PHE A 206 -2.93 1.68 -3.66
C PHE A 206 -2.08 1.99 -4.89
N SER A 207 -2.18 1.12 -5.90
CA SER A 207 -1.39 1.23 -7.12
C SER A 207 -2.22 1.89 -8.19
N MET A 208 -1.87 3.12 -8.57
CA MET A 208 -2.46 3.87 -9.68
C MET A 208 -1.59 3.66 -10.92
N ILE A 209 -2.20 3.17 -11.98
CA ILE A 209 -1.50 2.61 -13.13
C ILE A 209 -2.00 3.30 -14.40
N GLY A 210 -1.06 3.92 -15.12
CA GLY A 210 -1.29 4.49 -16.44
C GLY A 210 -2.52 5.39 -16.53
N ILE A 211 -3.36 5.12 -17.52
CA ILE A 211 -4.57 5.89 -17.79
C ILE A 211 -5.65 5.52 -16.76
N ARG A 212 -5.54 6.07 -15.55
CA ARG A 212 -6.56 6.05 -14.49
C ARG A 212 -7.09 4.67 -14.14
N HIS A 213 -6.23 3.68 -14.11
CA HIS A 213 -6.58 2.41 -13.48
C HIS A 213 -6.02 2.40 -12.06
N ALA A 214 -6.68 1.69 -11.15
CA ALA A 214 -6.08 1.42 -9.85
C ALA A 214 -6.38 0.01 -9.36
N ARG A 215 -5.54 -0.49 -8.45
CA ARG A 215 -5.78 -1.73 -7.71
C ARG A 215 -5.19 -1.61 -6.32
N VAL A 216 -5.68 -2.44 -5.41
CA VAL A 216 -5.20 -2.52 -4.03
C VAL A 216 -4.41 -3.80 -3.85
N LEU A 217 -3.24 -3.70 -3.23
CA LEU A 217 -2.43 -4.85 -2.85
C LEU A 217 -2.26 -4.87 -1.34
N GLU A 218 -2.56 -6.02 -0.73
CA GLU A 218 -2.12 -6.33 0.63
C GLU A 218 -0.88 -7.22 0.53
N ALA A 219 0.19 -6.84 1.21
CA ALA A 219 1.37 -7.69 1.28
C ALA A 219 1.90 -7.85 2.70
N HIS A 220 2.48 -9.03 2.97
CA HIS A 220 3.23 -9.31 4.19
C HIS A 220 4.27 -10.40 3.94
N PHE A 221 5.36 -10.41 4.72
CA PHE A 221 6.36 -11.48 4.69
C PHE A 221 6.15 -12.42 5.88
N ASN A 222 5.88 -13.70 5.60
CA ASN A 222 5.60 -14.69 6.65
C ASN A 222 6.86 -15.28 7.29
N GLY A 223 8.05 -15.00 6.74
CA GLY A 223 9.34 -15.56 7.17
C GLY A 223 9.98 -16.46 6.11
N LYS A 224 9.19 -16.92 5.15
CA LYS A 224 9.61 -17.77 4.04
C LYS A 224 9.26 -17.16 2.69
N ASP A 225 7.99 -16.80 2.52
CA ASP A 225 7.43 -16.30 1.27
C ASP A 225 6.92 -14.86 1.45
N LEU A 226 7.11 -14.02 0.43
CA LEU A 226 6.44 -12.73 0.34
C LEU A 226 5.04 -12.96 -0.22
N ILE A 227 4.02 -12.78 0.62
CA ILE A 227 2.64 -12.95 0.23
C ILE A 227 2.13 -11.62 -0.30
N VAL A 228 1.65 -11.60 -1.54
CA VAL A 228 1.05 -10.42 -2.20
C VAL A 228 -0.32 -10.80 -2.71
N ARG A 229 -1.35 -10.16 -2.16
CA ARG A 229 -2.75 -10.34 -2.54
C ARG A 229 -3.22 -9.10 -3.27
N CYS A 230 -3.88 -9.25 -4.40
CA CYS A 230 -4.23 -8.12 -5.27
C CYS A 230 -5.71 -8.14 -5.66
N SER A 231 -6.33 -6.96 -5.60
CA SER A 231 -7.69 -6.77 -6.08
C SER A 231 -7.78 -6.87 -7.60
N LYS A 232 -9.00 -6.92 -8.12
CA LYS A 232 -9.24 -6.60 -9.54
C LYS A 232 -8.69 -5.21 -9.88
N LEU A 233 -8.35 -5.03 -11.15
CA LEU A 233 -8.01 -3.73 -11.70
C LEU A 233 -9.30 -2.92 -11.90
N TYR A 234 -9.40 -1.81 -11.19
CA TYR A 234 -10.51 -0.88 -11.31
C TYR A 234 -10.23 0.17 -12.39
N ASP A 235 -11.26 0.50 -13.15
CA ASP A 235 -11.21 1.46 -14.24
C ASP A 235 -11.84 2.79 -13.83
N PHE A 236 -11.06 3.88 -13.86
CA PHE A 236 -11.50 5.26 -13.63
C PHE A 236 -11.27 6.13 -14.87
N SER A 237 -11.18 5.53 -16.07
CA SER A 237 -11.04 6.24 -17.33
C SER A 237 -12.31 6.97 -17.78
N SER A 238 -13.46 6.62 -17.18
CA SER A 238 -14.72 7.34 -17.36
C SER A 238 -14.58 8.83 -17.02
N SER A 239 -15.25 9.69 -17.79
CA SER A 239 -15.34 11.13 -17.52
C SER A 239 -16.09 11.43 -16.22
N THR A 240 -16.94 10.51 -15.76
CA THR A 240 -17.65 10.62 -14.48
C THR A 240 -17.01 9.65 -13.48
N PRO A 241 -16.42 10.14 -12.37
CA PRO A 241 -15.79 9.29 -11.37
C PRO A 241 -16.81 8.40 -10.67
N ASP A 242 -16.47 7.12 -10.48
CA ASP A 242 -17.26 6.23 -9.61
C ASP A 242 -17.01 6.61 -8.15
N LEU A 243 -17.87 7.50 -7.64
CA LEU A 243 -17.78 8.00 -6.26
C LEU A 243 -17.92 6.89 -5.22
N LYS A 244 -18.65 5.80 -5.52
CA LYS A 244 -18.79 4.68 -4.59
C LYS A 244 -17.48 3.93 -4.47
N LEU A 245 -16.77 3.77 -5.57
CA LEU A 245 -15.45 3.15 -5.60
C LEU A 245 -14.38 4.05 -4.95
N ILE A 246 -14.37 5.36 -5.23
CA ILE A 246 -13.49 6.31 -4.53
C ILE A 246 -13.73 6.23 -3.02
N ARG A 247 -15.00 6.24 -2.59
CA ARG A 247 -15.37 6.06 -1.19
C ARG A 247 -14.91 4.72 -0.63
N LEU A 248 -15.04 3.62 -1.36
CA LEU A 248 -14.52 2.31 -0.94
C LEU A 248 -13.01 2.37 -0.69
N LEU A 249 -12.25 2.90 -1.64
CA LEU A 249 -10.79 3.00 -1.52
C LEU A 249 -10.40 3.88 -0.32
N ALA A 250 -11.10 5.00 -0.11
CA ALA A 250 -10.88 5.87 1.04
C ALA A 250 -11.19 5.20 2.38
N ARG A 251 -12.22 4.35 2.45
CA ARG A 251 -12.49 3.54 3.65
C ARG A 251 -11.30 2.67 4.00
N TYR A 252 -10.68 2.02 3.02
CA TYR A 252 -9.46 1.24 3.28
C TYR A 252 -8.25 2.12 3.58
N TRP A 253 -8.14 3.30 2.99
CA TRP A 253 -7.08 4.27 3.27
C TRP A 253 -7.14 4.81 4.71
N LEU A 254 -8.33 5.09 5.22
CA LEU A 254 -8.58 5.58 6.59
C LEU A 254 -8.79 4.47 7.62
N GLY A 255 -8.96 3.23 7.17
CA GLY A 255 -9.29 2.11 8.04
C GLY A 255 -8.16 1.66 8.97
N SER A 256 -8.49 0.85 9.96
CA SER A 256 -7.57 0.46 11.04
C SER A 256 -6.68 -0.74 10.69
N PRO A 257 -5.45 -0.83 11.27
CA PRO A 257 -4.68 -2.05 11.22
C PRO A 257 -5.41 -3.17 12.00
N CYS A 258 -5.21 -4.41 11.57
CA CYS A 258 -5.62 -5.60 12.30
C CYS A 258 -4.61 -6.75 12.09
N GLY A 259 -4.92 -7.92 12.63
CA GLY A 259 -4.09 -9.12 12.50
C GLY A 259 -2.88 -9.11 13.45
N GLU A 260 -2.47 -10.31 13.83
CA GLU A 260 -1.34 -10.50 14.73
C GLU A 260 -0.03 -10.29 14.00
N THR A 261 0.86 -9.50 14.61
CA THR A 261 2.16 -9.16 14.01
C THR A 261 3.32 -9.36 14.97
N THR A 262 3.05 -9.61 16.25
CA THR A 262 4.09 -9.79 17.26
C THR A 262 4.66 -11.20 17.26
N TRP A 263 5.92 -11.32 17.68
CA TRP A 263 6.58 -12.61 17.82
C TRP A 263 5.86 -13.53 18.80
N GLU A 264 5.40 -13.01 19.94
CA GLU A 264 4.77 -13.81 21.00
C GLU A 264 3.47 -14.46 20.51
N GLU A 265 2.61 -13.69 19.84
CA GLU A 265 1.35 -14.17 19.29
C GLU A 265 1.59 -15.19 18.17
N ILE A 266 2.52 -14.89 17.24
CA ILE A 266 2.74 -15.74 16.06
C ILE A 266 3.43 -17.05 16.43
N MET A 267 4.39 -17.03 17.35
CA MET A 267 5.15 -18.22 17.74
C MET A 267 4.48 -19.01 18.86
N GLY A 268 3.35 -18.52 19.39
CA GLY A 268 2.65 -19.14 20.52
C GLY A 268 3.47 -19.14 21.82
N VAL A 269 4.48 -18.28 21.91
CA VAL A 269 5.35 -18.16 23.08
C VAL A 269 4.72 -17.12 24.01
N LYS A 270 3.80 -17.57 24.86
CA LYS A 270 3.36 -16.77 26.02
C LYS A 270 4.42 -16.94 27.12
N ASN A 271 4.96 -15.83 27.63
CA ASN A 271 5.80 -15.83 28.83
C ASN A 271 5.03 -16.39 30.03
#